data_AF-A0A6I7WC19-F1
#
_entry.id   AF-A0A6I7WC19-F1
#
_cell.length_a   1.000
_cell.length_b   1.000
_cell.length_c   1.000
_cell.angle_alpha   90.00
_cell.angle_beta   90.00
_cell.angle_gamma   90.00
#
_symmetry.space_group_name_H-M   'P 1'
#
loop_
_entity.id
_entity.type
_entity.pdbx_description
1 polymer ?
#
loop_
_entity_poly.entity_id
_entity_poly.type
_entity_poly.pdbx_seq_one_letter_code
_entity_poly.pdbx_strand_id
1 'polypeptide(L)'
;MTEAYTEAEIEKRLATELPRWYYEKGWIRRKIKTSGWKASLMVVTTVGHLAEKAWHHPDLTVSYAFVIVKLVTHSAKGITDK
;
A
#
# COMPACT_ATOMS: atom_id res chain seq x y z
N MET A 1 10.47 3.06 18.67
CA MET A 1 9.16 2.79 18.04
C MET A 1 9.00 3.84 16.95
N THR A 2 8.67 3.45 15.72
CA THR A 2 8.29 4.44 14.70
C THR A 2 6.91 4.96 15.06
N GLU A 3 6.82 6.26 15.35
CA GLU A 3 5.53 6.91 15.61
C GLU A 3 4.71 6.97 14.31
N ALA A 4 3.39 6.82 14.46
CA ALA A 4 2.49 6.95 13.34
C ALA A 4 2.34 8.43 12.96
N TYR A 5 2.29 8.71 11.67
CA TYR A 5 2.01 10.03 11.16
C TYR A 5 0.58 10.48 11.50
N THR A 6 0.44 11.79 11.69
CA THR A 6 -0.84 12.49 11.66
C THR A 6 -1.43 12.48 10.24
N GLU A 7 -2.74 12.69 10.12
CA GLU A 7 -3.40 12.73 8.80
C GLU A 7 -2.84 13.85 7.90
N ALA A 8 -2.52 15.02 8.48
CA ALA A 8 -1.91 16.13 7.74
C ALA A 8 -0.52 15.77 7.17
N GLU A 9 0.30 15.04 7.93
CA GLU A 9 1.59 14.55 7.45
C GLU A 9 1.41 13.51 6.34
N ILE A 10 0.46 12.58 6.50
CA ILE A 10 0.12 11.59 5.47
C ILE A 10 -0.29 12.28 4.18
N GLU A 11 -1.27 13.20 4.23
CA GLU A 11 -1.76 13.92 3.06
C GLU A 11 -0.66 14.69 2.34
N LYS A 12 0.17 15.41 3.09
CA LYS A 12 1.32 16.14 2.54
C LYS A 12 2.26 15.20 1.81
N ARG A 13 2.66 14.09 2.45
CA ARG A 13 3.60 13.11 1.86
C ARG A 13 3.02 12.43 0.63
N LEU A 14 1.73 12.07 0.66
CA LEU A 14 1.07 11.47 -0.48
C LEU A 14 1.05 12.43 -1.68
N ALA A 15 0.75 13.72 -1.44
CA ALA A 15 0.74 14.73 -2.49
C ALA A 15 2.14 14.95 -3.11
N THR A 16 3.21 14.92 -2.30
CA THR A 16 4.57 15.25 -2.77
C THR A 16 5.35 14.05 -3.31
N GLU A 17 5.24 12.89 -2.66
CA GLU A 17 6.12 11.73 -2.92
C GLU A 17 5.37 10.57 -3.59
N LEU A 18 4.07 10.41 -3.30
CA LEU A 18 3.30 9.23 -3.67
C LEU A 18 1.96 9.58 -4.34
N PRO A 19 1.92 10.36 -5.43
CA PRO A 19 0.70 10.98 -5.97
C PRO A 19 -0.35 9.99 -6.52
N ARG A 20 -0.02 8.69 -6.63
CA ARG A 20 -0.95 7.62 -7.03
C ARG A 20 -1.53 6.85 -5.84
N TRP A 21 -1.11 7.19 -4.63
CA TRP A 21 -1.61 6.64 -3.39
C TRP A 21 -2.58 7.64 -2.75
N TYR A 22 -3.53 7.12 -1.99
CA TYR A 22 -4.51 7.92 -1.27
C TYR A 22 -4.74 7.34 0.13
N TYR A 23 -5.08 8.20 1.08
CA TYR A 23 -5.41 7.78 2.44
C TYR A 23 -6.91 7.55 2.57
N GLU A 24 -7.31 6.41 3.12
CA GLU A 24 -8.71 6.07 3.34
C GLU A 24 -8.86 5.09 4.52
N LYS A 25 -9.64 5.51 5.53
CA LYS A 25 -10.04 4.70 6.69
C LYS A 25 -8.85 4.10 7.46
N GLY A 26 -7.77 4.87 7.67
CA GLY A 26 -6.58 4.41 8.41
C GLY A 26 -5.52 3.68 7.57
N TRP A 27 -5.67 3.63 6.25
CA TRP A 27 -4.75 2.94 5.35
C TRP A 27 -4.33 3.87 4.21
N ILE A 28 -3.08 3.76 3.74
CA ILE A 28 -2.75 4.24 2.41
C ILE A 28 -3.05 3.15 1.38
N ARG A 29 -3.57 3.55 0.23
CA ARG A 29 -4.08 2.63 -0.78
C ARG A 29 -3.61 3.03 -2.17
N ARG A 30 -3.39 2.04 -3.03
CA ARG A 30 -3.18 2.25 -4.46
C ARG A 30 -3.87 1.18 -5.27
N LYS A 31 -4.66 1.61 -6.25
CA LYS A 31 -5.26 0.73 -7.27
C LYS A 31 -4.37 0.68 -8.50
N ILE A 32 -3.92 -0.52 -8.85
CA ILE A 32 -3.09 -0.80 -10.02
C ILE A 32 -4.00 -1.53 -11.02
N LYS A 33 -4.32 -0.87 -12.13
CA LYS A 33 -5.03 -1.50 -13.25
C LYS A 33 -4.07 -2.45 -13.98
N THR A 34 -4.57 -3.60 -14.38
CA THR A 34 -3.82 -4.66 -15.07
C THR A 34 -4.57 -5.08 -16.34
N SER A 35 -3.87 -5.73 -17.27
CA SER A 35 -4.44 -6.15 -18.56
C SER A 35 -5.13 -7.53 -18.53
N GLY A 36 -5.31 -8.12 -17.34
CA GLY A 36 -5.92 -9.44 -17.16
C GLY A 36 -5.28 -10.25 -16.03
N TRP A 37 -5.81 -11.45 -15.82
CA TRP A 37 -5.48 -12.28 -14.65
C TRP A 37 -3.98 -12.54 -14.47
N LYS A 38 -3.28 -12.94 -15.54
CA LYS A 38 -1.84 -13.18 -15.49
C LYS A 38 -1.07 -11.93 -15.04
N ALA A 39 -1.44 -10.75 -15.53
CA ALA A 39 -0.82 -9.50 -15.12
C ALA A 39 -1.11 -9.15 -13.65
N SER A 40 -2.34 -9.40 -13.17
CA SER A 40 -2.68 -9.25 -11.74
C SER A 40 -1.82 -10.15 -10.85
N LEU A 41 -1.62 -11.42 -11.23
CA LEU A 41 -0.76 -12.33 -10.47
C LEU A 41 0.70 -11.85 -10.44
N MET A 42 1.24 -11.34 -11.55
CA MET A 42 2.59 -10.77 -11.55
C MET A 42 2.74 -9.60 -10.57
N VAL A 43 1.75 -8.70 -10.51
CA VAL A 43 1.74 -7.60 -9.53
C VAL A 43 1.73 -8.15 -8.10
N VAL A 44 0.86 -9.12 -7.81
CA VAL A 44 0.77 -9.75 -6.48
C VAL A 44 2.11 -10.39 -6.10
N THR A 45 2.72 -11.16 -7.00
CA THR A 45 4.01 -11.81 -6.76
C THR A 45 5.10 -10.78 -6.48
N THR A 46 5.21 -9.72 -7.27
CA THR A 46 6.22 -8.66 -7.04
C THR A 46 6.00 -7.98 -5.69
N VAL A 47 4.76 -7.61 -5.35
CA VAL A 47 4.45 -7.00 -4.06
C VAL A 47 4.77 -7.95 -2.90
N GLY A 48 4.45 -9.24 -3.03
CA GLY A 48 4.77 -10.25 -2.03
C GLY A 48 6.27 -10.38 -1.75
N HIS A 49 7.11 -10.39 -2.78
CA HIS A 49 8.58 -10.42 -2.59
C HIS A 49 9.10 -9.16 -1.88
N LEU A 50 8.57 -7.99 -2.23
CA LEU A 50 8.96 -6.74 -1.58
C LEU A 50 8.50 -6.71 -0.12
N ALA A 51 7.30 -7.22 0.16
CA ALA A 51 6.74 -7.31 1.51
C ALA A 51 7.60 -8.19 2.42
N GLU A 52 8.02 -9.37 1.96
CA GLU A 52 8.92 -10.26 2.71
C GLU A 52 10.28 -9.59 2.99
N LYS A 53 10.87 -8.94 1.97
CA LYS A 53 12.14 -8.21 2.14
C LYS A 53 12.02 -7.07 3.15
N ALA A 54 10.89 -6.36 3.16
CA ALA A 54 10.63 -5.27 4.10
C ALA A 54 10.19 -5.77 5.49
N TRP A 55 9.87 -7.06 5.63
CA TRP A 55 9.17 -7.62 6.78
C TRP A 55 7.94 -6.79 7.18
N HIS A 56 7.19 -6.38 6.15
CA HIS A 56 6.00 -5.56 6.28
C HIS A 56 4.96 -5.96 5.22
N HIS A 57 3.90 -6.61 5.68
CA HIS A 57 2.94 -7.26 4.80
C HIS A 57 1.74 -6.36 4.48
N PRO A 58 1.39 -6.19 3.18
CA PRO A 58 0.20 -5.46 2.78
C PRO A 58 -1.06 -6.32 2.86
N ASP A 59 -2.19 -5.64 2.88
CA ASP A 59 -3.47 -6.23 2.48
C ASP A 59 -3.69 -6.05 0.98
N LEU A 60 -3.98 -7.14 0.27
CA LEU A 60 -4.22 -7.13 -1.18
C LEU A 60 -5.67 -7.48 -1.51
N THR A 61 -6.28 -6.73 -2.43
CA THR A 61 -7.49 -7.14 -3.14
C THR A 61 -7.13 -7.41 -4.59
N VAL A 62 -7.37 -8.64 -5.05
CA VAL A 62 -6.97 -9.10 -6.39
C VAL A 62 -8.23 -9.34 -7.23
N SER A 63 -8.23 -8.82 -8.45
CA SER A 63 -9.29 -8.99 -9.43
C SER A 63 -8.69 -9.26 -10.82
N TYR A 64 -9.53 -9.65 -11.78
CA TYR A 64 -9.11 -9.91 -13.16
C TYR A 64 -8.36 -8.71 -13.77
N ALA A 65 -8.84 -7.48 -13.55
CA ALA A 65 -8.32 -6.27 -14.22
C ALA A 65 -7.63 -5.28 -13.28
N PHE A 66 -7.44 -5.61 -12.00
CA PHE A 66 -6.72 -4.74 -11.07
C PHE A 66 -6.24 -5.47 -9.81
N VAL A 67 -5.30 -4.83 -9.12
CA VAL A 67 -4.90 -5.13 -7.75
C VAL A 67 -5.00 -3.85 -6.91
N ILE A 68 -5.59 -3.92 -5.73
CA ILE A 68 -5.51 -2.84 -4.73
C ILE A 68 -4.54 -3.28 -3.66
N VAL A 69 -3.55 -2.43 -3.40
CA VAL A 69 -2.60 -2.58 -2.29
C VAL A 69 -3.03 -1.64 -1.18
N LYS A 70 -3.14 -2.13 0.06
CA LYS A 70 -3.33 -1.31 1.26
C LYS A 70 -2.17 -1.54 2.22
N LEU A 71 -1.67 -0.47 2.82
CA LEU A 71 -0.59 -0.50 3.81
C LEU A 71 -1.01 0.21 5.10
N VAL A 72 -0.68 -0.41 6.24
CA VAL A 72 -0.73 0.17 7.58
C VAL A 72 0.26 -0.57 8.47
N THR A 73 0.91 0.13 9.40
CA THR A 73 1.73 -0.52 10.42
C THR A 73 0.85 -0.93 11.60
N HIS A 74 0.45 -2.20 11.68
CA HIS A 74 -0.46 -2.71 12.73
C HIS A 74 0.02 -2.44 14.17
N SER A 75 1.31 -2.59 14.44
CA SER A 75 1.88 -2.36 15.77
C SER A 75 1.82 -0.88 16.20
N ALA A 76 1.91 0.05 15.25
CA ALA A 76 1.79 1.49 15.47
C ALA A 76 0.35 2.01 15.31
N LYS A 77 -0.58 1.15 14.87
CA LYS A 77 -1.98 1.49 14.54
C LYS A 77 -2.10 2.68 13.58
N GLY A 78 -1.16 2.82 12.62
CA GLY A 78 -1.15 3.94 11.69
C GLY A 78 -0.09 3.83 10.59
N ILE A 79 0.09 4.91 9.83
CA ILE A 79 1.07 5.00 8.73
C ILE A 79 2.42 5.40 9.30
N THR A 80 3.49 4.74 8.88
CA THR A 80 4.86 5.03 9.30
C THR A 80 5.79 5.08 8.08
N ASP A 81 7.09 5.18 8.29
CA ASP A 81 8.10 5.06 7.23
C ASP A 81 8.21 3.63 6.63
N LYS A 82 7.61 2.63 7.27
CA LYS A 82 7.64 1.23 6.79
C LYS A 82 6.66 0.96 5.65
#